data_AF-A0A6N8IW74-F1
#
_entry.id   AF-A0A6N8IW74-F1
#
_cell.length_a   1.000
_cell.length_b   1.000
_cell.length_c   1.000
_cell.angle_alpha   90.00
_cell.angle_beta   90.00
_cell.angle_gamma   90.00
#
_symmetry.space_group_name_H-M   'P 1'
#
loop_
_entity.id
_entity.type
_entity.pdbx_description
1 polymer ?
#
loop_
_entity_poly.entity_id
_entity_poly.type
_entity_poly.pdbx_seq_one_letter_code
_entity_poly.pdbx_strand_id
1 'polypeptide(L)'
;MDDHSSLDFPTTSALDAYVVQEEIRGPIHGHWLACYAIERSRGFHAYGKLCRDRPVSVWDTPSAFLKISLGPRPTADAALDAIATAIEARLQRRLGNQAIPAPPPAD
;
A
#
# COMPACT_ATOMS: atom_id res chain seq x y z
N MET A 1 -49.93 3.33 13.17
CA MET A 1 -49.58 4.51 12.34
C MET A 1 -48.37 5.17 12.94
N ASP A 2 -47.26 4.46 12.78
CA ASP A 2 -46.00 4.91 12.20
C ASP A 2 -45.77 6.42 12.18
N ASP A 3 -44.70 6.86 12.86
CA ASP A 3 -43.70 7.70 12.21
C ASP A 3 -42.37 7.61 12.99
N HIS A 4 -41.57 6.59 12.66
CA HIS A 4 -40.14 6.60 12.95
C HIS A 4 -39.48 7.55 11.94
N SER A 5 -39.59 8.86 12.18
CA SER A 5 -38.85 9.85 11.40
C SER A 5 -37.35 9.63 11.62
N SER A 6 -36.74 9.05 10.59
CA SER A 6 -35.33 8.77 10.40
C SER A 6 -34.45 9.95 10.78
N LEU A 7 -33.44 9.67 11.62
CA LEU A 7 -32.36 10.59 11.91
C LEU A 7 -31.46 10.71 10.67
N ASP A 8 -31.75 11.68 9.82
CA ASP A 8 -30.82 12.12 8.77
C ASP A 8 -29.77 13.05 9.39
N PHE A 9 -28.61 12.48 9.72
CA PHE A 9 -27.39 13.26 9.91
C PHE A 9 -26.43 12.95 8.77
N PRO A 10 -26.35 13.78 7.70
CA PRO A 10 -25.22 13.72 6.78
C PRO A 10 -24.02 14.41 7.45
N THR A 11 -23.43 13.74 8.45
CA THR A 11 -22.15 14.15 9.02
C THR A 11 -21.06 13.33 8.34
N THR A 12 -20.78 13.61 7.06
CA THR A 12 -19.53 13.15 6.46
C THR A 12 -18.41 14.03 7.01
N SER A 13 -17.99 13.73 8.24
CA SER A 13 -16.88 14.38 8.91
C SER A 13 -15.59 14.08 8.15
N ALA A 14 -14.73 15.09 7.99
CA ALA A 14 -13.42 14.97 7.33
C ALA A 14 -12.42 14.02 8.04
N LEU A 15 -12.87 13.30 9.07
CA LEU A 15 -12.10 12.42 9.95
C LEU A 15 -12.30 10.92 9.68
N ASP A 16 -13.26 10.53 8.84
CA ASP A 16 -13.64 9.13 8.65
C ASP A 16 -12.85 8.41 7.55
N ALA A 17 -11.52 8.45 7.67
CA ALA A 17 -10.67 7.55 6.89
C ALA A 17 -10.62 6.18 7.58
N TYR A 18 -11.58 5.31 7.27
CA TYR A 18 -11.60 3.95 7.79
C TYR A 18 -10.69 3.04 6.96
N VAL A 19 -9.90 2.22 7.65
CA VAL A 19 -9.17 1.12 7.01
C VAL A 19 -10.18 0.05 6.65
N VAL A 20 -10.28 -0.24 5.36
CA VAL A 20 -11.26 -1.19 4.82
C VAL A 20 -10.63 -2.57 4.60
N GLN A 21 -9.32 -2.60 4.34
CA GLN A 21 -8.62 -3.84 4.03
C GLN A 21 -7.13 -3.74 4.39
N GLU A 22 -6.58 -4.83 4.89
CA GLU A 22 -5.17 -4.97 5.28
C GLU A 22 -4.60 -6.24 4.67
N GLU A 23 -3.35 -6.21 4.24
CA GLU A 23 -2.69 -7.35 3.63
C GLU A 23 -1.17 -7.34 3.86
N ILE A 24 -0.59 -8.53 4.01
CA ILE A 24 0.85 -8.75 3.97
C ILE A 24 1.15 -9.59 2.72
N ARG A 25 1.70 -8.97 1.69
CA ARG A 25 2.06 -9.58 0.41
C ARG A 25 3.55 -9.89 0.34
N GLY A 26 3.91 -11.01 -0.28
CA GLY A 26 5.29 -11.30 -0.63
C GLY A 26 5.71 -12.76 -0.44
N PRO A 27 7.01 -13.06 -0.62
CA PRO A 27 8.07 -12.09 -0.93
C PRO A 27 8.04 -11.54 -2.37
N ILE A 28 8.20 -10.22 -2.54
CA ILE A 28 8.38 -9.51 -3.82
C ILE A 28 9.86 -9.16 -3.94
N HIS A 29 10.60 -9.84 -4.83
CA HIS A 29 12.06 -9.70 -4.97
C HIS A 29 12.81 -9.80 -3.63
N GLY A 30 12.42 -10.74 -2.77
CA GLY A 30 13.05 -10.94 -1.45
C GLY A 30 12.60 -9.96 -0.35
N HIS A 31 11.59 -9.13 -0.60
CA HIS A 31 11.03 -8.19 0.37
C HIS A 31 9.55 -8.43 0.64
N TRP A 32 9.05 -8.01 1.80
CA TRP A 32 7.65 -8.16 2.19
C TRP A 32 6.92 -6.82 2.15
N LEU A 33 5.71 -6.79 1.60
CA LEU A 33 4.86 -5.62 1.55
C LEU A 33 3.76 -5.74 2.58
N ALA A 34 3.80 -4.89 3.61
CA ALA A 34 2.64 -4.64 4.47
C ALA A 34 1.83 -3.48 3.88
N CYS A 35 0.61 -3.74 3.43
CA CYS A 35 -0.24 -2.72 2.82
C CYS A 35 -1.65 -2.73 3.38
N TYR A 36 -2.32 -1.58 3.27
CA TYR A 36 -3.71 -1.43 3.66
C TYR A 36 -4.38 -0.38 2.78
N ALA A 37 -5.69 -0.48 2.62
CA ALA A 37 -6.50 0.48 1.89
C ALA A 37 -7.44 1.21 2.85
N ILE A 38 -7.56 2.52 2.66
CA ILE A 38 -8.57 3.35 3.31
C ILE A 38 -9.57 3.85 2.29
N GLU A 39 -10.82 3.98 2.70
CA GLU A 39 -11.84 4.68 1.91
C GLU A 39 -11.73 6.19 2.15
N ARG A 40 -11.90 6.98 1.08
CA ARG A 40 -12.05 8.44 1.14
C ARG A 40 -13.17 8.86 0.20
N SER A 41 -13.58 10.13 0.30
CA SER A 41 -14.67 10.73 -0.49
C SER A 41 -14.56 10.58 -2.01
N ARG A 42 -13.38 10.25 -2.56
CA ARG A 42 -13.13 10.08 -4.00
C ARG A 42 -12.67 8.67 -4.37
N GLY A 43 -12.85 7.69 -3.48
CA GLY A 43 -12.42 6.31 -3.65
C GLY A 43 -11.28 5.90 -2.72
N PHE A 44 -10.68 4.75 -3.03
CA PHE A 44 -9.77 4.06 -2.13
C PHE A 44 -8.32 4.48 -2.32
N HIS A 45 -7.60 4.66 -1.22
CA HIS A 45 -6.17 4.93 -1.22
C HIS A 45 -5.46 3.79 -0.51
N ALA A 46 -4.51 3.17 -1.21
CA ALA A 46 -3.62 2.19 -0.63
C ALA A 46 -2.38 2.85 -0.06
N TYR A 47 -1.92 2.31 1.06
CA TYR A 47 -0.65 2.63 1.69
C TYR A 47 0.12 1.33 1.84
N GLY A 48 1.43 1.39 1.64
CA GLY A 48 2.29 0.23 1.65
C GLY A 48 3.63 0.54 2.29
N LYS A 49 4.14 -0.42 3.06
CA LYS A 49 5.48 -0.40 3.63
C LYS A 49 6.22 -1.64 3.15
N LEU A 50 7.37 -1.44 2.51
CA LEU A 50 8.24 -2.53 2.12
C LEU A 50 9.22 -2.83 3.25
N CYS A 51 9.29 -4.09 3.64
CA CYS A 51 9.99 -4.63 4.79
C CYS A 51 11.05 -5.64 4.33
N ARG A 52 12.19 -5.68 5.04
CA ARG A 52 13.25 -6.68 4.79
C ARG A 52 12.79 -8.07 5.21
N ASP A 53 12.11 -8.14 6.34
CA ASP A 53 11.58 -9.37 6.93
C ASP A 53 10.05 -9.38 6.87
N ARG A 54 9.43 -10.56 6.96
CA ARG A 54 7.97 -10.67 7.04
C ARG A 54 7.47 -10.00 8.32
N PRO A 55 6.67 -8.92 8.25
CA PRO A 55 6.09 -8.32 9.44
C PRO A 55 4.98 -9.20 10.02
N VAL A 56 4.67 -9.01 11.30
CA VAL A 56 3.56 -9.71 11.98
C VAL A 56 2.21 -9.07 11.72
N SER A 57 2.19 -7.76 11.46
CA SER A 57 0.99 -6.99 11.09
C SER A 57 1.36 -5.83 10.17
N VAL A 58 0.37 -5.21 9.54
CA VAL A 58 0.61 -4.03 8.69
C VAL A 58 0.98 -2.77 9.48
N TRP A 59 0.69 -2.78 10.78
CA TRP A 59 0.94 -1.70 11.72
C TRP A 59 2.34 -1.79 12.33
N ASP A 60 2.76 -3.00 12.69
CA ASP A 60 4.07 -3.28 13.29
C ASP A 60 5.07 -3.78 12.23
N THR A 61 5.83 -2.83 11.69
CA THR A 61 6.75 -3.05 10.57
C THR A 61 8.15 -2.50 10.89
N PRO A 62 8.88 -3.09 11.86
CA PRO A 62 10.18 -2.56 12.33
C PRO A 62 11.28 -2.64 11.26
N SER A 63 11.17 -3.57 10.32
CA SER A 63 12.10 -3.74 9.21
C SER A 63 11.73 -2.95 7.95
N ALA A 64 10.73 -2.06 8.03
CA ALA A 64 10.29 -1.23 6.92
C ALA A 64 11.36 -0.22 6.50
N PHE A 65 11.67 -0.19 5.19
CA PHE A 65 12.68 0.71 4.62
C PHE A 65 12.14 1.58 3.47
N LEU A 66 10.91 1.32 3.01
CA LEU A 66 10.25 2.14 2.01
C LEU A 66 8.77 2.27 2.36
N LYS A 67 8.24 3.49 2.24
CA LYS A 67 6.81 3.78 2.33
C LYS A 67 6.31 4.25 0.96
N ILE A 68 5.11 3.84 0.59
CA ILE A 68 4.46 4.23 -0.65
C ILE A 68 2.95 4.38 -0.39
N SER A 69 2.31 5.24 -1.18
CA SER A 69 0.87 5.39 -1.20
C SER A 69 0.40 5.58 -2.63
N LEU A 70 -0.76 5.06 -2.97
CA LEU A 70 -1.35 5.17 -4.30
C LEU A 70 -2.86 5.29 -4.20
N GLY A 71 -3.45 6.17 -4.99
CA GLY A 71 -4.89 6.38 -5.06
C GLY A 71 -5.21 7.73 -5.71
N PRO A 72 -6.51 8.02 -5.93
CA PRO A 72 -7.65 7.14 -5.65
C PRO A 72 -7.78 5.98 -6.66
N ARG A 73 -8.42 4.89 -6.23
CA ARG A 73 -8.84 3.74 -7.05
C ARG A 73 -10.31 3.39 -6.75
N PRO A 74 -11.01 2.73 -7.69
CA PRO A 74 -12.45 2.47 -7.56
C PRO A 74 -12.79 1.48 -6.45
N THR A 75 -11.89 0.56 -6.11
CA THR A 75 -12.08 -0.45 -5.05
C THR A 75 -10.82 -0.58 -4.19
N ALA A 76 -10.97 -1.14 -2.98
CA ALA A 76 -9.85 -1.45 -2.09
C ALA A 76 -8.87 -2.43 -2.75
N ASP A 77 -9.37 -3.52 -3.34
CA ASP A 77 -8.55 -4.49 -4.09
C ASP A 77 -7.75 -3.82 -5.21
N ALA A 78 -8.39 -2.96 -6.02
CA ALA A 78 -7.70 -2.24 -7.09
C ALA A 78 -6.62 -1.28 -6.56
N ALA A 79 -6.80 -0.73 -5.36
CA ALA A 79 -5.78 0.07 -4.68
C ALA A 79 -4.59 -0.78 -4.22
N LEU A 80 -4.86 -1.93 -3.60
CA LEU A 80 -3.85 -2.86 -3.09
C LEU A 80 -3.05 -3.52 -4.23
N ASP A 81 -3.72 -3.89 -5.32
CA ASP A 81 -3.05 -4.42 -6.51
C ASP A 81 -2.17 -3.36 -7.17
N ALA A 82 -2.67 -2.13 -7.32
CA ALA A 82 -1.89 -1.06 -7.92
C ALA A 82 -0.63 -0.71 -7.13
N ILE A 83 -0.67 -0.73 -5.79
CA ILE A 83 0.51 -0.48 -4.97
C ILE A 83 1.51 -1.64 -5.03
N ALA A 84 1.03 -2.89 -5.10
CA ALA A 84 1.87 -4.06 -5.27
C ALA A 84 2.62 -4.01 -6.62
N THR A 85 1.91 -3.74 -7.73
CA THR A 85 2.52 -3.56 -9.05
C THR A 85 3.53 -2.40 -9.07
N ALA A 86 3.20 -1.27 -8.43
CA ALA A 86 4.11 -0.13 -8.37
C ALA A 86 5.41 -0.44 -7.60
N ILE A 87 5.31 -1.23 -6.53
CA ILE A 87 6.48 -1.71 -5.78
C ILE A 87 7.31 -2.66 -6.62
N GLU A 88 6.68 -3.63 -7.28
CA GLU A 88 7.38 -4.59 -8.11
C GLU A 88 8.18 -3.88 -9.21
N ALA A 89 7.55 -2.96 -9.94
CA ALA A 89 8.21 -2.15 -10.96
C ALA A 89 9.32 -1.24 -10.39
N ARG A 90 9.20 -0.80 -9.13
CA ARG A 90 10.24 0.02 -8.46
C ARG A 90 11.43 -0.83 -8.03
N LEU A 91 11.19 -2.06 -7.56
CA LEU A 91 12.24 -3.00 -7.18
C LEU A 91 12.98 -3.51 -8.41
N GLN A 92 12.27 -3.88 -9.47
CA GLN A 92 12.88 -4.26 -10.76
C GLN A 92 13.81 -3.17 -11.28
N ARG A 93 13.38 -1.89 -11.25
CA ARG A 93 14.24 -0.77 -11.66
C ARG A 93 15.48 -0.60 -10.78
N ARG A 94 15.36 -0.81 -9.46
CA ARG A 94 16.51 -0.72 -8.54
C ARG A 94 17.50 -1.86 -8.76
N LEU A 95 17.00 -3.08 -8.95
CA LEU A 95 17.83 -4.25 -9.19
C LEU A 95 18.49 -4.21 -10.58
N GLY A 96 17.75 -3.76 -11.60
CA GLY A 96 18.28 -3.55 -12.94
C GLY A 96 19.37 -2.47 -13.00
N ASN A 97 19.24 -1.39 -12.21
CA ASN A 97 20.28 -0.36 -12.09
C ASN A 97 21.48 -0.79 -11.22
N GLN A 98 21.40 -1.90 -10.47
CA GLN A 98 22.51 -2.44 -9.67
C GLN A 98 23.27 -3.57 -10.38
N ALA A 99 22.83 -3.99 -11.58
CA ALA A 99 23.56 -4.95 -12.39
C ALA A 99 24.66 -4.24 -13.20
N ILE A 100 25.90 -4.73 -13.05
CA ILE A 100 27.17 -4.31 -13.67
C ILE A 100 27.98 -3.27 -12.85
N PRO A 101 28.86 -3.70 -11.92
CA PRO A 101 30.12 -2.98 -11.70
C PRO A 101 30.91 -3.03 -13.02
N ALA A 102 31.40 -1.87 -13.48
CA ALA A 102 32.26 -1.81 -14.65
C ALA A 102 33.43 -2.81 -14.49
N PRO A 103 33.81 -3.55 -15.55
CA PRO A 103 34.99 -4.40 -15.49
C PRO A 103 36.20 -3.52 -15.10
N PRO A 104 37.13 -4.02 -14.26
CA PRO A 104 38.33 -3.26 -13.93
C PRO A 104 39.09 -2.90 -15.22
N PRO A 105 39.78 -1.75 -15.26
CA PRO A 105 40.58 -1.38 -16.43
C PRO A 105 41.56 -2.51 -16.74
N ALA A 106 41.66 -2.88 -18.02
CA ALA A 106 42.67 -3.81 -18.49
C ALA A 106 44.04 -3.13 -18.34
N ASP A 107 44.92 -3.73 -17.53
CA ASP A 107 46.35 -3.40 -17.50
C ASP A 107 47.06 -3.81 -18.81
#